data_AF-A0A938AT96-F1
#
_entry.id   AF-A0A938AT96-F1
#
_cell.length_a   1.000
_cell.length_b   1.000
_cell.length_c   1.000
_cell.angle_alpha   90.00
_cell.angle_beta   90.00
_cell.angle_gamma   90.00
#
_symmetry.space_group_name_H-M   'P 1'
#
loop_
_entity.id
_entity.type
_entity.pdbx_description
1 polymer ?
#
loop_
_entity_poly.entity_id
_entity_poly.type
_entity_poly.pdbx_seq_one_letter_code
_entity_poly.pdbx_strand_id
1 'polypeptide(L)'
;MGYTFRSGLEDEAQGAMRVIQTKDLGDDGIVAHDSLFRTTLSVPQAQRVRAGDIVVRSRGGKATSALVASDPGDTVVAAPLLRVRVTDPRVTPAYLNWYINQPPTQAYLAKRAEGTHMKMISKIMLEGLPVLVPSAARQERIIRLAGLSARERILSVELLALREKLRSAIMSEYAWGANGGAETERPRRGSR
;
A
#
# COMPACT_ATOMS: atom_id res chain seq x y z
N MET A 1 10.87 -17.25 -3.66
CA MET A 1 11.54 -16.52 -2.57
C MET A 1 12.09 -15.23 -3.15
N GLY A 2 12.09 -14.13 -2.38
CA GLY A 2 12.80 -12.91 -2.76
C GLY A 2 14.32 -13.12 -2.76
N TYR A 3 15.04 -12.25 -3.46
CA TYR A 3 16.48 -12.23 -3.55
C TYR A 3 17.09 -11.67 -2.27
N THR A 4 18.07 -12.39 -1.70
CA THR A 4 18.77 -11.97 -0.48
C THR A 4 19.99 -11.15 -0.87
N PHE A 5 19.97 -9.85 -0.54
CA PHE A 5 21.13 -8.97 -0.67
C PHE A 5 22.10 -9.24 0.50
N ARG A 6 23.40 -9.34 0.21
CA ARG A 6 24.45 -9.66 1.19
C ARG A 6 25.15 -8.41 1.75
N SER A 7 24.94 -7.26 1.12
CA SER A 7 25.38 -5.93 1.54
C SER A 7 24.18 -4.97 1.49
N GLY A 8 24.32 -3.78 2.08
CA GLY A 8 23.33 -2.71 1.93
C GLY A 8 23.05 -2.44 0.44
N LEU A 9 21.79 -2.25 0.10
CA LEU A 9 21.38 -1.76 -1.21
C LEU A 9 21.82 -0.29 -1.30
N GLU A 10 22.69 0.05 -2.26
CA GLU A 10 23.07 1.42 -2.60
C GLU A 10 22.37 1.85 -3.89
N ASP A 11 21.76 3.04 -3.89
CA ASP A 11 20.86 3.44 -4.98
C ASP A 11 21.73 3.91 -6.13
N GLU A 12 22.05 2.97 -7.00
CA GLU A 12 22.84 3.25 -8.17
C GLU A 12 21.87 3.75 -9.25
N ALA A 13 21.78 5.07 -9.42
CA ALA A 13 20.88 5.69 -10.40
C ALA A 13 21.03 5.11 -11.83
N GLN A 14 22.21 4.57 -12.17
CA GLN A 14 22.50 3.91 -13.45
C GLN A 14 22.29 2.38 -13.45
N GLY A 15 21.80 1.80 -12.36
CA GLY A 15 21.51 0.39 -12.23
C GLY A 15 20.44 -0.08 -13.22
N ALA A 16 20.77 -1.13 -13.98
CA ALA A 16 19.88 -1.72 -14.98
C ALA A 16 18.74 -2.55 -14.35
N MET A 17 18.94 -3.06 -13.13
CA MET A 17 17.96 -3.87 -12.40
C MET A 17 17.22 -3.02 -11.37
N ARG A 18 15.90 -3.11 -11.33
CA ARG A 18 15.08 -2.50 -10.27
C ARG A 18 14.81 -3.50 -9.15
N VAL A 19 14.57 -2.99 -7.94
CA VAL A 19 14.36 -3.80 -6.75
C VAL A 19 13.06 -3.39 -6.06
N ILE A 20 12.13 -4.34 -5.96
CA ILE A 20 10.92 -4.20 -5.14
C ILE A 20 11.28 -4.52 -3.70
N GLN A 21 11.07 -3.56 -2.82
CA GLN A 21 11.25 -3.64 -1.39
C GLN A 21 9.91 -3.51 -0.67
N THR A 22 9.97 -3.74 0.63
CA THR A 22 8.81 -3.72 1.55
C THR A 22 8.03 -2.41 1.52
N LYS A 23 8.69 -1.27 1.28
CA LYS A 23 8.09 0.07 1.20
C LYS A 23 7.31 0.31 -0.10
N ASP A 24 7.57 -0.51 -1.14
CA ASP A 24 6.99 -0.34 -2.47
C ASP A 24 5.67 -1.11 -2.63
N LEU A 25 5.25 -1.86 -1.59
CA LEU A 25 3.92 -2.47 -1.50
C LEU A 25 2.94 -1.40 -1.04
N GLY A 26 2.21 -0.80 -1.99
CA GLY A 26 1.24 0.25 -1.72
C GLY A 26 0.04 -0.23 -0.89
N ASP A 27 -0.58 0.71 -0.17
CA ASP A 27 -1.80 0.46 0.61
C ASP A 27 -3.01 0.12 -0.27
N ASP A 28 -2.94 0.49 -1.55
CA ASP A 28 -3.91 0.12 -2.60
C ASP A 28 -3.74 -1.33 -3.08
N GLY A 29 -2.73 -2.04 -2.59
CA GLY A 29 -2.43 -3.41 -3.00
C GLY A 29 -1.80 -3.50 -4.39
N ILE A 30 -1.16 -2.42 -4.87
CA ILE A 30 -0.38 -2.37 -6.11
C ILE A 30 1.08 -2.06 -5.79
N VAL A 31 2.01 -2.64 -6.56
CA VAL A 31 3.44 -2.31 -6.44
C VAL A 31 3.70 -0.96 -7.08
N ALA A 32 4.26 -0.02 -6.32
CA ALA A 32 4.68 1.27 -6.85
C ALA A 32 5.93 1.11 -7.73
N HIS A 33 5.84 1.39 -9.04
CA HIS A 33 6.93 1.15 -9.98
C HIS A 33 7.79 2.37 -10.30
N ASP A 34 7.34 3.59 -9.96
CA ASP A 34 7.96 4.84 -10.41
C ASP A 34 9.27 5.19 -9.69
N SER A 35 9.42 4.71 -8.45
CA SER A 35 10.55 5.05 -7.57
C SER A 35 11.26 3.81 -7.03
N LEU A 36 11.27 2.71 -7.80
CA LEU A 36 11.97 1.50 -7.41
C LEU A 36 13.48 1.74 -7.39
N PHE A 37 14.09 1.23 -6.33
CA PHE A 37 15.52 1.25 -6.13
C PHE A 37 16.26 0.55 -7.27
N ARG A 38 17.43 1.03 -7.65
CA ARG A 38 18.21 0.45 -8.75
C ARG A 38 19.50 -0.20 -8.26
N THR A 39 19.92 -1.24 -8.97
CA THR A 39 21.17 -1.95 -8.70
C THR A 39 21.80 -2.40 -10.01
N THR A 40 23.13 -2.52 -10.01
CA THR A 40 23.92 -3.12 -11.09
C THR A 40 23.87 -4.65 -11.09
N LEU A 41 23.31 -5.25 -10.04
CA LEU A 41 23.24 -6.69 -9.89
C LEU A 41 22.38 -7.33 -10.99
N SER A 42 22.98 -8.28 -11.72
CA SER A 42 22.25 -9.10 -12.69
C SER A 42 21.68 -10.34 -12.02
N VAL A 43 20.36 -10.50 -12.08
CA VAL A 43 19.68 -11.74 -11.67
C VAL A 43 19.21 -12.56 -12.88
N PRO A 44 19.18 -13.91 -12.77
CA PRO A 44 18.60 -14.77 -13.78
C PRO A 44 17.14 -14.42 -14.06
N GLN A 45 16.70 -14.58 -15.31
CA GLN A 45 15.33 -14.26 -15.73
C GLN A 45 14.26 -15.00 -14.90
N ALA A 46 14.54 -16.24 -14.47
CA ALA A 46 13.64 -17.02 -13.61
C ALA A 46 13.33 -16.36 -12.25
N GLN A 47 14.21 -15.47 -11.76
CA GLN A 47 14.05 -14.73 -10.51
C GLN A 47 13.42 -13.35 -10.71
N ARG A 48 13.35 -12.86 -11.96
CA ARG A 48 12.72 -11.58 -12.29
C ARG A 48 11.21 -11.66 -12.09
N VAL A 49 10.62 -10.54 -11.70
CA VAL A 49 9.16 -10.37 -11.65
C VAL A 49 8.62 -9.97 -13.01
N ARG A 50 7.33 -10.22 -13.23
CA ARG A 50 6.59 -9.78 -14.41
C ARG A 50 5.21 -9.28 -14.02
N ALA A 51 4.53 -8.63 -14.96
CA ALA A 51 3.13 -8.26 -14.83
C ALA A 51 2.27 -9.49 -14.43
N GLY A 52 1.38 -9.30 -13.46
CA GLY A 52 0.55 -10.36 -12.89
C GLY A 52 1.20 -11.17 -11.76
N ASP A 53 2.47 -10.93 -11.43
CA ASP A 53 3.04 -11.47 -10.20
C ASP A 53 2.48 -10.74 -8.98
N ILE A 54 2.33 -11.46 -7.86
CA ILE A 54 1.90 -10.93 -6.58
C ILE A 54 3.10 -10.96 -5.62
N VAL A 55 3.36 -9.85 -4.95
CA VAL A 55 4.44 -9.71 -3.99
C VAL A 55 3.84 -9.71 -2.58
N VAL A 56 4.24 -10.64 -1.74
CA VAL A 56 3.70 -10.84 -0.39
C VAL A 56 4.76 -10.57 0.65
N ARG A 57 4.42 -9.78 1.67
CA ARG A 57 5.27 -9.60 2.85
C ARG A 57 5.27 -10.87 3.71
N SER A 58 6.41 -11.54 3.82
CA SER A 58 6.51 -12.81 4.59
C SER A 58 6.85 -12.64 6.07
N ARG A 59 7.28 -11.44 6.49
CA ARG A 59 7.66 -11.16 7.88
C ARG A 59 7.00 -9.89 8.37
N GLY A 60 6.59 -9.89 9.64
CA GLY A 60 6.02 -8.72 10.31
C GLY A 60 4.56 -8.92 10.72
N GLY A 61 3.89 -7.83 11.11
CA GLY A 61 2.56 -7.90 11.73
C GLY A 61 1.41 -8.28 10.80
N LYS A 62 1.51 -7.99 9.49
CA LYS A 62 0.52 -8.36 8.47
C LYS A 62 1.19 -8.91 7.23
N ALA A 63 0.55 -9.90 6.61
CA ALA A 63 1.00 -10.54 5.39
C ALA A 63 0.39 -9.84 4.17
N THR A 64 0.59 -8.53 4.08
CA THR A 64 0.02 -7.72 3.00
C THR A 64 0.61 -8.15 1.66
N SER A 65 -0.21 -8.09 0.61
CA SER A 65 0.21 -8.38 -0.76
C SER A 65 -0.03 -7.20 -1.69
N ALA A 66 0.80 -7.10 -2.72
CA ALA A 66 0.61 -6.15 -3.80
C ALA A 66 0.77 -6.82 -5.17
N LEU A 67 -0.02 -6.38 -6.15
CA LEU A 67 0.02 -6.84 -7.53
C LEU A 67 1.02 -6.02 -8.35
N VAL A 68 1.85 -6.69 -9.14
CA VAL A 68 2.62 -6.07 -10.22
C VAL A 68 1.68 -5.87 -11.41
N ALA A 69 1.06 -4.68 -11.50
CA ALA A 69 -0.04 -4.43 -12.44
C ALA A 69 0.40 -4.28 -13.90
N SER A 70 1.59 -3.72 -14.13
CA SER A 70 2.17 -3.43 -15.44
C SER A 70 3.53 -4.13 -15.58
N ASP A 71 4.11 -4.11 -16.79
CA ASP A 71 5.44 -4.67 -17.02
C ASP A 71 6.49 -3.90 -16.18
N PRO A 72 7.17 -4.56 -15.22
CA PRO A 72 8.15 -3.90 -14.39
C PRO A 72 9.53 -3.77 -15.09
N GLY A 73 9.69 -4.34 -16.29
CA GLY A 73 11.01 -4.51 -16.90
C GLY A 73 11.92 -5.41 -16.07
N ASP A 74 13.22 -5.16 -16.12
CA ASP A 74 14.20 -5.92 -15.33
C ASP A 74 14.11 -5.58 -13.86
N THR A 75 13.32 -6.38 -13.14
CA THR A 75 13.01 -6.15 -11.72
C THR A 75 13.09 -7.43 -10.90
N VAL A 76 13.60 -7.33 -9.68
CA VAL A 76 13.65 -8.40 -8.68
C VAL A 76 12.96 -8.00 -7.37
N VAL A 77 12.49 -8.98 -6.60
CA VAL A 77 11.89 -8.76 -5.29
C VAL A 77 12.92 -9.03 -4.21
N ALA A 78 13.16 -8.09 -3.30
CA ALA A 78 14.09 -8.27 -2.18
C ALA A 78 13.49 -9.12 -1.05
N ALA A 79 14.30 -9.97 -0.41
CA ALA A 79 13.91 -10.61 0.84
C ALA A 79 13.62 -9.54 1.94
N PRO A 80 12.66 -9.75 2.85
CA PRO A 80 11.86 -10.96 3.07
C PRO A 80 10.51 -10.93 2.34
N LEU A 81 10.45 -10.43 1.11
CA LEU A 81 9.24 -10.55 0.29
C LEU A 81 9.22 -11.88 -0.47
N LEU A 82 8.02 -12.32 -0.83
CA LEU A 82 7.78 -13.52 -1.62
C LEU A 82 7.06 -13.15 -2.91
N ARG A 83 7.56 -13.69 -4.02
CA ARG A 83 6.86 -13.66 -5.30
C ARG A 83 5.93 -14.88 -5.40
N VAL A 84 4.65 -14.61 -5.62
CA VAL A 84 3.60 -15.59 -5.94
C VAL A 84 3.18 -15.37 -7.38
N ARG A 85 3.12 -16.46 -8.16
CA ARG A 85 2.73 -16.44 -9.56
C ARG A 85 1.57 -17.40 -9.76
N VAL A 86 0.46 -16.89 -10.26
CA VAL A 86 -0.72 -17.70 -10.54
C VAL A 86 -0.44 -18.59 -11.75
N THR A 87 -0.66 -19.89 -11.60
CA THR A 87 -0.50 -20.89 -12.66
C THR A 87 -1.84 -21.49 -13.10
N ASP A 88 -2.87 -21.43 -12.25
CA ASP A 88 -4.21 -21.89 -12.56
C ASP A 88 -4.99 -20.82 -13.35
N PRO A 89 -5.40 -21.09 -14.60
CA PRO A 89 -6.09 -20.11 -15.44
C PRO A 89 -7.48 -19.74 -14.92
N ARG A 90 -8.04 -20.50 -13.97
CA ARG A 90 -9.35 -20.18 -13.35
C ARG A 90 -9.26 -19.02 -12.37
N VAL A 91 -8.05 -18.65 -11.92
CA VAL A 91 -7.83 -17.60 -10.92
C VAL A 91 -7.14 -16.41 -11.59
N THR A 92 -7.71 -15.21 -11.43
CA THR A 92 -7.04 -13.99 -11.89
C THR A 92 -6.06 -13.49 -10.82
N PRO A 93 -4.87 -12.96 -11.20
CA PRO A 93 -3.93 -12.39 -10.24
C PRO A 93 -4.52 -11.28 -9.38
N ALA A 94 -5.34 -10.41 -9.99
CA ALA A 94 -6.02 -9.33 -9.26
C ALA A 94 -6.94 -9.88 -8.18
N TYR A 95 -7.75 -10.91 -8.49
CA TYR A 95 -8.61 -11.58 -7.51
C TYR A 95 -7.81 -12.22 -6.38
N LEU A 96 -6.74 -12.95 -6.68
CA LEU A 96 -5.93 -13.58 -5.64
C LEU A 96 -5.27 -12.53 -4.73
N ASN A 97 -4.75 -11.44 -5.29
CA ASN A 97 -4.21 -10.33 -4.51
C ASN A 97 -5.26 -9.71 -3.58
N TRP A 98 -6.45 -9.43 -4.11
CA TRP A 98 -7.57 -8.94 -3.30
C TRP A 98 -7.92 -9.94 -2.19
N TYR A 99 -8.02 -11.23 -2.52
CA TYR A 99 -8.39 -12.30 -1.60
C TYR A 99 -7.38 -12.46 -0.44
N ILE A 100 -6.08 -12.40 -0.73
CA ILE A 100 -5.01 -12.46 0.27
C ILE A 100 -5.16 -11.31 1.28
N ASN A 101 -5.47 -10.11 0.80
CA ASN A 101 -5.61 -8.91 1.64
C ASN A 101 -6.92 -8.86 2.44
N GLN A 102 -7.86 -9.80 2.26
CA GLN A 102 -9.13 -9.78 3.00
C GLN A 102 -8.96 -10.15 4.49
N PRO A 103 -9.77 -9.57 5.39
CA PRO A 103 -9.68 -9.84 6.83
C PRO A 103 -9.73 -11.33 7.22
N PRO A 104 -10.63 -12.17 6.64
CA PRO A 104 -10.64 -13.60 6.94
C PRO A 104 -9.34 -14.30 6.55
N THR A 105 -8.77 -13.94 5.41
CA THR A 105 -7.50 -14.50 4.92
C THR A 105 -6.33 -14.05 5.79
N GLN A 106 -6.26 -12.76 6.13
CA GLN A 106 -5.24 -12.25 7.03
C GLN A 106 -5.35 -12.89 8.43
N ALA A 107 -6.55 -13.14 8.94
CA ALA A 107 -6.76 -13.87 10.18
C ALA A 107 -6.32 -15.35 10.07
N TYR A 108 -6.59 -16.02 8.94
CA TYR A 108 -6.14 -17.38 8.67
C TYR A 108 -4.60 -17.47 8.69
N LEU A 109 -3.93 -16.55 7.99
CA LEU A 109 -2.47 -16.47 7.92
C LEU A 109 -1.88 -16.12 9.29
N ALA A 110 -2.45 -15.15 10.01
CA ALA A 110 -1.96 -14.73 11.32
C ALA A 110 -2.07 -15.79 12.42
N LYS A 111 -3.03 -16.73 12.32
CA LYS A 111 -3.18 -17.88 13.23
C LYS A 111 -2.16 -18.99 12.97
N ARG A 112 -1.66 -19.09 11.74
CA ARG A 112 -0.71 -20.13 11.32
C ARG A 112 0.73 -19.61 11.24
N ALA A 113 0.91 -18.30 11.31
CA ALA A 113 2.21 -17.65 11.33
C ALA A 113 3.13 -18.25 12.39
N GLU A 114 4.34 -18.61 11.98
CA GLU A 114 5.36 -19.19 12.84
C GLU A 114 6.15 -18.08 13.54
N GLY A 115 6.76 -18.39 14.69
CA GLY A 115 7.62 -17.47 15.44
C GLY A 115 6.88 -16.68 16.54
N THR A 116 7.41 -16.76 17.76
CA THR A 116 6.84 -16.15 18.98
C THR A 116 7.05 -14.64 19.05
N HIS A 117 8.21 -14.14 18.58
CA HIS A 117 8.54 -12.70 18.59
C HIS A 117 8.25 -11.99 17.27
N MET A 118 8.40 -12.68 16.13
CA MET A 118 8.10 -12.11 14.81
C MET A 118 7.37 -13.15 13.96
N LYS A 119 6.09 -12.87 13.70
CA LYS A 119 5.24 -13.69 12.86
C LYS A 119 5.82 -13.78 11.45
N MET A 120 5.96 -15.01 10.96
CA MET A 120 6.47 -15.33 9.64
C MET A 120 5.46 -16.17 8.87
N ILE A 121 5.19 -15.76 7.63
CA ILE A 121 4.41 -16.53 6.66
C ILE A 121 5.41 -17.30 5.80
N SER A 122 5.47 -18.60 6.00
CA SER A 122 6.31 -19.49 5.21
C SER A 122 5.72 -19.70 3.80
N LYS A 123 6.58 -20.11 2.86
CA LYS A 123 6.16 -20.49 1.50
C LYS A 123 5.08 -21.57 1.53
N ILE A 124 5.27 -22.60 2.37
CA ILE A 124 4.36 -23.74 2.51
C ILE A 124 2.97 -23.28 2.94
N MET A 125 2.88 -22.28 3.82
CA MET A 125 1.60 -21.75 4.29
C MET A 125 0.84 -21.01 3.19
N LEU A 126 1.52 -20.23 2.34
CA LEU A 126 0.89 -19.59 1.19
C LEU A 126 0.44 -20.63 0.16
N GLU A 127 1.22 -21.68 -0.07
CA GLU A 127 0.84 -22.78 -0.96
C GLU A 127 -0.39 -23.56 -0.44
N GLY A 128 -0.54 -23.66 0.88
CA GLY A 128 -1.69 -24.29 1.54
C GLY A 128 -2.86 -23.36 1.84
N LEU A 129 -2.88 -22.12 1.32
CA LEU A 129 -3.98 -21.18 1.54
C LEU A 129 -5.24 -21.66 0.78
N PRO A 130 -6.36 -21.93 1.47
CA PRO A 130 -7.62 -22.25 0.80
C PRO A 130 -8.16 -21.00 0.08
N VAL A 131 -8.22 -21.06 -1.24
CA VAL A 131 -8.74 -19.98 -2.08
C VAL A 131 -10.10 -20.39 -2.66
N LEU A 132 -11.14 -19.62 -2.37
CA LEU A 132 -12.43 -19.76 -3.03
C LEU A 132 -12.32 -19.19 -4.45
N VAL A 133 -12.62 -19.99 -5.48
CA VAL A 133 -12.47 -19.59 -6.88
C VAL A 133 -13.85 -19.46 -7.54
N PRO A 134 -14.46 -18.25 -7.55
CA PRO A 134 -15.71 -18.03 -8.27
C PRO A 134 -15.46 -17.92 -9.79
N SER A 135 -16.53 -17.83 -10.59
CA SER A 135 -16.41 -17.63 -12.04
C SER A 135 -15.64 -16.34 -12.38
N ALA A 136 -14.98 -16.31 -13.54
CA ALA A 136 -14.20 -15.15 -13.98
C ALA A 136 -15.02 -13.84 -13.94
N ALA A 137 -16.28 -13.87 -14.37
CA ALA A 137 -17.18 -12.72 -14.31
C ALA A 137 -17.46 -12.24 -12.87
N ARG A 138 -17.53 -13.16 -11.89
CA ARG A 138 -17.67 -12.80 -10.48
C ARG A 138 -16.37 -12.23 -9.91
N GLN A 139 -15.22 -12.79 -10.26
CA GLN A 139 -13.91 -12.26 -9.86
C GLN A 139 -13.75 -10.80 -10.35
N GLU A 140 -14.08 -10.53 -11.61
CA GLU A 140 -14.00 -9.20 -12.18
C GLU A 140 -14.95 -8.21 -11.48
N ARG A 141 -16.19 -8.62 -11.18
CA ARG A 141 -17.14 -7.79 -10.41
C ARG A 141 -16.62 -7.47 -9.01
N ILE A 142 -16.03 -8.45 -8.32
CA ILE A 142 -15.44 -8.25 -6.99
C ILE A 142 -14.32 -7.21 -7.06
N ILE A 143 -13.42 -7.31 -8.03
CA ILE A 143 -12.31 -6.36 -8.20
C ILE A 143 -12.82 -4.95 -8.52
N ARG A 144 -13.80 -4.82 -9.43
CA ARG A 144 -14.41 -3.52 -9.72
C ARG A 144 -15.04 -2.91 -8.46
N LEU A 145 -15.80 -3.69 -7.69
CA LEU A 145 -16.42 -3.22 -6.46
C LEU A 145 -15.38 -2.79 -5.42
N ALA A 146 -14.31 -3.57 -5.25
CA ALA A 146 -13.23 -3.25 -4.34
C ALA A 146 -12.55 -1.92 -4.72
N GLY A 147 -12.29 -1.70 -6.01
CA GLY A 147 -11.73 -0.43 -6.51
C GLY A 147 -12.65 0.76 -6.27
N LEU A 148 -13.96 0.60 -6.50
CA LEU A 148 -14.96 1.64 -6.22
C LEU A 148 -15.02 1.97 -4.72
N SER A 149 -15.02 0.97 -3.85
CA SER A 149 -15.04 1.15 -2.40
C SER A 149 -13.76 1.84 -1.89
N ALA A 150 -12.59 1.50 -2.45
CA ALA A 150 -11.34 2.17 -2.14
C ALA A 150 -11.39 3.66 -2.53
N ARG A 151 -11.92 3.96 -3.73
CA ARG A 151 -12.08 5.35 -4.20
C ARG A 151 -13.06 6.15 -3.33
N GLU A 152 -14.20 5.56 -2.97
CA GLU A 152 -15.17 6.15 -2.06
C GLU A 152 -14.52 6.52 -0.72
N ARG A 153 -13.70 5.63 -0.16
CA ARG A 153 -12.97 5.87 1.08
C ARG A 153 -12.02 7.06 0.97
N ILE A 154 -11.24 7.15 -0.11
CA ILE A 154 -10.29 8.26 -0.34
C ILE A 154 -11.06 9.59 -0.38
N LEU A 155 -12.09 9.68 -1.22
CA LEU A 155 -12.92 10.87 -1.36
C LEU A 155 -13.60 11.27 -0.05
N SER A 156 -14.01 10.30 0.77
CA SER A 156 -14.62 10.55 2.08
C SER A 156 -13.63 11.20 3.06
N VAL A 157 -12.37 10.75 3.07
CA VAL A 157 -11.31 11.33 3.91
C VAL A 157 -10.99 12.76 3.46
N GLU A 158 -10.87 12.99 2.15
CA GLU A 158 -10.63 14.32 1.58
C GLU A 158 -11.77 15.30 1.92
N LEU A 159 -13.02 14.86 1.77
CA LEU A 159 -14.20 15.65 2.11
C LEU A 159 -14.20 16.04 3.60
N LEU A 160 -13.86 15.10 4.49
CA LEU A 160 -13.79 15.37 5.92
C LEU A 160 -12.70 16.41 6.24
N ALA A 161 -11.52 16.28 5.63
CA ALA A 161 -10.43 17.23 5.81
C ALA A 161 -10.80 18.64 5.31
N LEU A 162 -11.50 18.74 4.17
CA LEU A 162 -11.96 20.02 3.64
C LEU A 162 -13.02 20.67 4.54
N ARG A 163 -13.95 19.86 5.07
CA ARG A 163 -14.96 20.33 6.04
C ARG A 163 -14.31 20.87 7.32
N GLU A 164 -13.25 20.23 7.80
CA GLU A 164 -12.54 20.71 9.00
C GLU A 164 -11.84 22.05 8.75
N LYS A 165 -11.18 22.19 7.58
CA LYS A 165 -10.56 23.46 7.18
C LYS A 165 -11.57 24.60 7.10
N LEU A 166 -12.72 24.36 6.47
CA LEU A 166 -13.80 25.35 6.38
C LEU A 166 -14.30 25.74 7.78
N ARG A 167 -14.56 24.77 8.65
CA ARG A 167 -15.04 25.02 10.00
C ARG A 167 -14.02 25.83 10.81
N SER A 168 -12.74 25.46 10.74
CA SER A 168 -11.67 26.18 11.41
C SER A 168 -11.53 27.62 10.91
N ALA A 169 -11.68 27.85 9.60
CA ALA A 169 -11.68 29.20 9.04
C ALA A 169 -12.85 30.05 9.56
N ILE A 170 -14.07 29.50 9.55
CA ILE A 170 -15.26 30.19 10.08
C ILE A 170 -15.10 30.49 11.58
N MET A 171 -14.69 29.52 12.39
CA MET A 171 -14.46 29.72 13.83
C MET A 171 -13.39 30.78 14.10
N SER A 172 -12.33 30.81 13.29
CA SER A 172 -11.30 31.84 13.38
C SER A 172 -11.89 33.22 13.05
N GLU A 173 -12.65 33.35 11.97
CA GLU A 173 -13.31 34.61 11.59
C GLU A 173 -14.22 35.13 12.70
N TYR A 174 -15.03 34.27 13.34
CA TYR A 174 -15.84 34.66 14.50
C TYR A 174 -14.99 35.11 15.70
N ALA A 175 -13.91 34.40 16.01
CA ALA A 175 -13.03 34.74 17.12
C ALA A 175 -12.30 36.08 16.91
N TRP A 176 -11.85 36.36 15.69
CA TRP A 176 -11.14 37.61 15.34
C TRP A 176 -12.11 38.78 15.06
N GLY A 177 -13.29 38.51 14.49
CA GLY A 177 -14.33 39.49 14.20
C GLY A 177 -15.01 40.06 15.45
N ALA A 178 -14.99 39.35 16.58
CA ALA A 178 -15.51 39.83 17.86
C ALA A 178 -14.60 40.88 18.56
N ASN A 179 -13.34 41.04 18.13
CA ASN A 179 -12.38 41.97 18.73
C ASN A 179 -12.29 43.33 18.01
N GLY A 180 -13.11 43.59 16.99
CA GLY A 180 -13.07 44.81 16.17
C GLY A 180 -14.00 45.94 16.61
N GLY A 181 -14.71 45.82 17.73
CA GLY A 181 -15.78 46.75 18.11
C GLY A 181 -15.89 47.04 19.60
N ALA A 182 -14.82 47.50 20.24
CA ALA A 182 -14.91 48.16 21.55
C ALA A 182 -13.84 49.24 21.70
N GLU A 183 -14.32 50.49 21.70
CA GLU A 183 -13.79 51.65 22.43
C GLU A 183 -12.32 52.05 22.23
N THR A 184 -12.10 52.91 21.22
CA THR A 184 -11.12 54.00 21.34
C THR A 184 -11.81 55.25 21.92
N GLU A 185 -12.21 55.19 23.20
CA GLU A 185 -12.51 56.40 23.95
C GLU A 185 -11.19 57.14 24.25
N ARG A 186 -10.91 58.16 23.44
CA ARG A 186 -9.85 59.13 23.73
C ARG A 186 -10.29 59.98 24.93
N PRO A 187 -9.53 60.06 26.04
CA PRO A 187 -9.83 61.06 27.04
C PRO A 187 -9.52 62.45 26.48
N ARG A 188 -10.53 63.32 26.61
CA ARG A 188 -10.57 64.70 26.15
C ARG A 188 -9.42 65.52 26.74
N ARG A 189 -8.87 66.41 25.92
CA ARG A 189 -8.06 67.55 26.35
C ARG A 189 -8.75 68.27 27.51
N GLY A 190 -8.13 68.23 28.69
CA GLY A 190 -8.37 69.18 29.76
C GLY A 190 -7.45 70.38 29.56
N SER A 191 -8.03 71.52 29.19
CA SER A 191 -7.39 72.83 29.15
C SER A 191 -7.45 73.47 30.54
N ARG A 192 -6.29 73.81 31.11
CA ARG A 192 -5.92 75.07 31.79
C ARG A 192 -4.78 74.84 32.78
#